data_AF-A0AAE0H0J5-F1
#
_entry.id   AF-A0AAE0H0J5-F1
#
_cell.length_a   1.000
_cell.length_b   1.000
_cell.length_c   1.000
_cell.angle_alpha   90.00
_cell.angle_beta   90.00
_cell.angle_gamma   90.00
#
_symmetry.space_group_name_H-M   'P 1'
#
loop_
_entity.id
_entity.type
_entity.pdbx_description
1 polymer ?
#
loop_
_entity_poly.entity_id
_entity_poly.type
_entity_poly.pdbx_seq_one_letter_code
_entity_poly.pdbx_strand_id
1 'polypeptide(L)'
;MVCDTRLMLQAFLTSVRQNYARSHKLPIDEVDFEIVVMLQRLELLPESSQFDPAAEANPPQSELMEEDSFTTIEPEELTELPESGVYVHGLWLQGGRFDPGLRALQESQPRELFSRCPILWMRTRHKPEIQYAGQVFDTPLYKTSARRGILSTTGHSTNFVMDIQLPCHHEPDHWIRRGLCLLSQVDFV
;
A
#
# COMPACT_ATOMS: atom_id res chain seq x y z
N MET A 1 -9.86 1.31 13.23
CA MET A 1 -10.58 2.47 12.66
C MET A 1 -10.14 2.57 11.21
N VAL A 2 -11.08 2.60 10.28
CA VAL A 2 -10.80 2.72 8.84
C VAL A 2 -10.83 4.19 8.47
N CYS A 3 -9.78 4.71 7.83
CA CYS A 3 -9.69 6.13 7.47
C CYS A 3 -10.11 6.34 6.02
N ASP A 4 -11.19 7.11 5.81
CA ASP A 4 -11.54 7.68 4.50
C ASP A 4 -10.61 8.88 4.22
N THR A 5 -9.90 8.82 3.11
CA THR A 5 -8.86 9.77 2.68
C THR A 5 -9.41 11.16 2.32
N ARG A 6 -10.74 11.35 2.36
CA ARG A 6 -11.40 12.65 2.15
C ARG A 6 -11.25 13.64 3.31
N LEU A 7 -10.82 13.17 4.50
CA LEU A 7 -10.55 14.03 5.67
C LEU A 7 -9.08 14.50 5.69
N MET A 8 -8.74 15.51 6.52
CA MET A 8 -7.36 16.01 6.68
C MET A 8 -6.40 14.91 7.17
N LEU A 9 -5.88 14.12 6.25
CA LEU A 9 -5.13 12.89 6.52
C LEU A 9 -3.93 13.14 7.45
N GLN A 10 -3.22 14.25 7.26
CA GLN A 10 -2.07 14.60 8.11
C GLN A 10 -2.45 14.81 9.58
N ALA A 11 -3.55 15.51 9.85
CA ALA A 11 -4.02 15.77 11.22
C ALA A 11 -4.52 14.48 11.87
N PHE A 12 -5.22 13.64 11.10
CA PHE A 12 -5.67 12.33 11.55
C PHE A 12 -4.50 11.41 11.91
N LEU A 13 -3.50 11.28 11.04
CA LEU A 13 -2.33 10.44 11.30
C LEU A 13 -1.51 10.95 12.50
N THR A 14 -1.41 12.27 12.64
CA THR A 14 -0.77 12.88 13.83
C THR A 14 -1.53 12.55 15.11
N SER A 15 -2.87 12.56 15.08
CA SER A 15 -3.68 12.24 16.27
C SER A 15 -3.56 10.75 16.64
N VAL A 16 -3.46 9.86 15.66
CA VAL A 16 -3.20 8.42 15.90
C VAL A 16 -1.85 8.23 16.61
N ARG A 17 -0.77 8.88 16.12
CA ARG A 17 0.55 8.84 16.77
C ARG A 17 0.51 9.40 18.19
N GLN A 18 -0.15 10.54 18.39
CA GLN A 18 -0.31 11.13 19.72
C GLN A 18 -1.05 10.21 20.68
N ASN A 19 -2.12 9.55 20.22
CA ASN A 19 -2.89 8.62 21.03
C ASN A 19 -2.04 7.43 21.47
N TYR A 20 -1.29 6.83 20.53
CA TYR A 20 -0.38 5.73 20.80
C TYR A 20 0.75 6.13 21.76
N ALA A 21 1.39 7.27 21.52
CA ALA A 21 2.46 7.81 22.37
C ALA A 21 1.98 8.02 23.81
N ARG A 22 0.79 8.59 24.00
CA ARG A 22 0.21 8.82 25.33
C ARG A 22 -0.13 7.52 26.06
N SER A 23 -0.74 6.55 25.37
CA SER A 23 -1.10 5.27 26.01
C SER A 23 0.13 4.46 26.42
N HIS A 24 1.24 4.60 25.70
CA HIS A 24 2.50 3.89 25.98
C HIS A 24 3.52 4.75 26.77
N LYS A 25 3.18 5.99 27.12
CA LYS A 25 4.07 6.96 27.82
C LYS A 25 5.40 7.19 27.07
N LEU A 26 5.33 7.26 25.75
CA LEU A 26 6.47 7.50 24.86
C LEU A 26 6.48 8.97 24.39
N PRO A 27 7.66 9.54 24.09
CA PRO A 27 7.74 10.79 23.32
C PRO A 27 7.17 10.58 21.91
N ILE A 28 6.42 11.55 21.38
CA ILE A 28 5.83 11.46 20.03
C ILE A 28 6.90 11.29 18.93
N ASP A 29 8.08 11.86 19.13
CA ASP A 29 9.20 11.80 18.18
C ASP A 29 9.81 10.40 18.08
N GLU A 30 9.50 9.51 19.03
CA GLU A 30 9.91 8.10 18.99
C GLU A 30 8.82 7.19 18.43
N VAL A 31 7.65 7.74 18.07
CA VAL A 31 6.53 6.97 17.52
C VAL A 31 6.39 7.30 16.05
N ASP A 32 6.42 6.29 15.21
CA ASP A 32 6.17 6.43 13.77
C ASP A 32 5.34 5.27 13.22
N PHE A 33 4.98 5.35 11.95
CA PHE A 33 4.24 4.31 11.25
C PHE A 33 5.19 3.35 10.55
N GLU A 34 5.00 2.07 10.84
CA GLU A 34 5.46 0.99 9.98
C GLU A 34 4.38 0.72 8.93
N ILE A 35 4.77 0.72 7.66
CA ILE A 35 3.87 0.46 6.54
C ILE A 35 3.83 -1.04 6.26
N VAL A 36 2.63 -1.62 6.30
CA VAL A 36 2.39 -3.01 5.91
C VAL A 36 1.35 -3.01 4.79
N VAL A 37 1.71 -3.58 3.64
CA VAL A 37 0.79 -3.74 2.50
C VAL A 37 -0.10 -4.95 2.77
N MET A 38 -1.40 -4.74 2.81
CA MET A 38 -2.37 -5.79 3.12
C MET A 38 -2.71 -6.58 1.86
N LEU A 39 -2.30 -7.86 1.84
CA LEU A 39 -2.53 -8.80 0.75
C LEU A 39 -3.10 -10.11 1.30
N GLN A 40 -3.89 -10.81 0.49
CA GLN A 40 -4.40 -12.13 0.80
C GLN A 40 -3.97 -13.14 -0.25
N ARG A 41 -3.86 -14.42 0.16
CA ARG A 41 -3.58 -15.50 -0.77
C ARG A 41 -4.80 -15.73 -1.66
N LEU A 42 -4.58 -15.84 -2.96
CA LEU A 42 -5.59 -16.15 -3.93
C LEU A 42 -5.88 -17.66 -3.86
N GLU A 43 -7.02 -18.03 -3.28
CA GLU A 43 -7.52 -19.39 -3.37
C GLU A 43 -8.19 -19.55 -4.74
N LEU A 44 -7.47 -20.13 -5.70
CA LEU A 44 -8.08 -20.51 -6.98
C LEU A 44 -9.13 -21.59 -6.68
N LEU A 45 -10.41 -21.29 -6.93
CA LEU A 45 -11.44 -22.32 -6.92
C LEU A 45 -11.01 -23.40 -7.92
N PRO A 46 -10.92 -24.68 -7.51
CA PRO A 46 -10.65 -25.74 -8.48
C PRO A 46 -11.80 -25.70 -9.48
N GLU A 47 -11.48 -25.47 -10.75
CA GLU A 47 -12.46 -25.63 -11.82
C GLU A 47 -13.09 -26.99 -11.63
N SER A 48 -14.42 -27.01 -11.46
CA SER A 48 -15.19 -28.23 -11.23
C SER A 48 -14.79 -29.25 -12.29
N SER A 49 -14.07 -30.28 -11.84
CA SER A 49 -13.53 -31.35 -12.65
C SER A 49 -14.64 -31.99 -13.48
N GLN A 50 -14.69 -31.66 -14.77
CA GLN A 50 -15.27 -32.55 -15.75
C GLN A 50 -14.29 -33.73 -15.82
N PHE A 51 -14.64 -34.81 -15.14
CA PHE A 51 -13.86 -36.04 -15.06
C PHE A 51 -13.77 -36.62 -16.48
N ASP A 52 -12.69 -36.34 -17.20
CA ASP A 52 -12.38 -37.00 -18.47
C ASP A 52 -11.69 -38.34 -18.14
N PRO A 53 -12.36 -39.50 -18.30
CA PRO A 53 -11.86 -40.79 -17.81
C PRO A 53 -10.75 -41.39 -18.70
N ALA A 54 -10.16 -40.61 -19.61
CA ALA A 54 -9.19 -41.07 -20.60
C ALA A 54 -7.75 -40.61 -20.35
N ALA A 55 -7.47 -39.87 -19.26
CA ALA A 55 -6.15 -39.29 -18.99
C ALA A 55 -5.23 -40.18 -18.12
N GLU A 56 -5.47 -41.49 -18.05
CA GLU A 56 -4.66 -42.42 -17.26
C GLU A 56 -3.50 -43.00 -18.10
N ALA A 57 -2.53 -42.16 -18.49
CA ALA A 57 -1.23 -42.60 -19.00
C ALA A 57 -0.23 -41.43 -19.16
N ASN A 58 0.04 -40.67 -18.09
CA ASN A 58 1.33 -40.01 -17.88
C ASN A 58 1.36 -39.40 -16.48
N PRO A 59 2.29 -39.78 -15.59
CA PRO A 59 2.52 -39.00 -14.38
C PRO A 59 3.07 -37.63 -14.81
N PRO A 60 2.43 -36.49 -14.47
CA PRO A 60 2.99 -35.19 -14.82
C PRO A 60 4.30 -34.98 -14.07
N GLN A 61 5.41 -35.04 -14.82
CA GLN A 61 6.74 -34.64 -14.40
C GLN A 61 6.83 -33.11 -14.37
N SER A 62 6.26 -32.51 -13.34
CA SER A 62 6.66 -31.19 -12.86
C SER A 62 5.89 -30.93 -11.57
N GLU A 63 6.56 -31.11 -10.44
CA GLU A 63 6.25 -30.36 -9.21
C GLU A 63 6.46 -28.88 -9.58
N LEU A 64 5.51 -28.30 -10.32
CA LEU A 64 5.43 -26.87 -10.54
C LEU A 64 5.13 -26.30 -9.16
N MET A 65 6.06 -25.47 -8.70
CA MET A 65 5.89 -24.62 -7.53
C MET A 65 4.45 -24.12 -7.53
N GLU A 66 3.69 -24.45 -6.49
CA GLU A 66 2.42 -23.78 -6.22
C GLU A 66 2.79 -22.30 -6.10
N GLU A 67 2.62 -21.53 -7.18
CA GLU A 67 2.86 -20.11 -7.13
C GLU A 67 1.77 -19.56 -6.22
N ASP A 68 2.15 -19.31 -4.95
CA ASP A 68 1.31 -18.61 -3.99
C ASP A 68 0.97 -17.24 -4.59
N SER A 69 -0.10 -17.19 -5.39
CA SER A 69 -0.59 -15.98 -6.01
C SER A 69 -1.26 -15.14 -4.93
N PHE A 70 -0.91 -13.87 -4.84
CA PHE A 70 -1.51 -12.92 -3.89
C PHE A 70 -2.44 -11.96 -4.62
N THR A 71 -3.44 -11.46 -3.92
CA THR A 71 -4.35 -10.40 -4.38
C THR A 71 -4.52 -9.34 -3.31
N THR A 72 -5.05 -8.18 -3.69
CA THR A 72 -5.43 -7.13 -2.73
C THR A 72 -6.66 -7.55 -1.94
N ILE A 73 -6.76 -7.05 -0.71
CA ILE A 73 -7.94 -7.21 0.15
C ILE A 73 -8.88 -6.03 -0.14
N GLU A 74 -10.18 -6.32 -0.32
CA GLU A 74 -11.20 -5.28 -0.46
C GLU A 74 -11.56 -4.67 0.91
N PRO A 75 -11.87 -3.36 1.01
CA PRO A 75 -12.14 -2.71 2.29
C PRO A 75 -13.27 -3.37 3.10
N GLU A 76 -14.27 -3.94 2.43
CA GLU A 76 -15.42 -4.62 3.04
C GLU A 76 -15.05 -5.95 3.70
N GLU A 77 -13.96 -6.58 3.26
CA GLU A 77 -13.44 -7.84 3.82
C GLU A 77 -12.69 -7.58 5.14
N LEU A 78 -12.23 -6.35 5.36
CA LEU A 78 -11.44 -5.95 6.52
C LEU A 78 -12.32 -5.60 7.73
N THR A 79 -12.87 -6.64 8.35
CA THR A 79 -13.81 -6.52 9.49
C THR A 79 -13.12 -6.32 10.85
N GLU A 80 -11.87 -6.79 10.98
CA GLU A 80 -11.11 -6.69 12.23
C GLU A 80 -10.51 -5.29 12.41
N LEU A 81 -10.45 -4.83 13.66
CA LEU A 81 -9.76 -3.58 13.99
C LEU A 81 -8.25 -3.82 14.01
N PRO A 82 -7.43 -2.87 13.52
CA PRO A 82 -5.99 -2.99 13.65
C PRO A 82 -5.61 -2.95 15.13
N GLU A 83 -4.70 -3.83 15.55
CA GLU A 83 -4.18 -3.88 16.92
C GLU A 83 -3.57 -2.53 17.33
N SER A 84 -2.88 -1.88 16.38
CA SER A 84 -2.20 -0.62 16.54
C SER A 84 -2.26 0.16 15.22
N GLY A 85 -2.45 1.47 15.29
CA GLY A 85 -2.49 2.33 14.11
C GLY A 85 -3.81 2.29 13.35
N VAL A 86 -3.74 2.30 12.03
CA VAL A 86 -4.88 2.55 11.13
C VAL A 86 -4.74 1.78 9.82
N TYR A 87 -5.86 1.32 9.27
CA TYR A 87 -5.97 0.91 7.88
C TYR A 87 -6.37 2.10 6.99
N VAL A 88 -5.58 2.34 5.95
CA VAL A 88 -5.79 3.38 4.94
C VAL A 88 -6.09 2.72 3.60
N HIS A 89 -7.19 3.11 2.98
CA HIS A 89 -7.61 2.62 1.67
C HIS A 89 -8.03 3.78 0.76
N GLY A 90 -8.29 3.50 -0.51
CA GLY A 90 -8.76 4.51 -1.47
C GLY A 90 -7.66 5.43 -2.01
N LEU A 91 -6.39 5.11 -1.76
CA LEU A 91 -5.26 5.80 -2.39
C LEU A 91 -5.06 5.32 -3.85
N TRP A 92 -4.48 6.19 -4.66
CA TRP A 92 -4.13 5.92 -6.05
C TRP A 92 -2.62 6.02 -6.25
N LEU A 93 -2.07 5.20 -7.12
CA LEU A 93 -0.70 5.32 -7.61
C LEU A 93 -0.71 6.03 -8.97
N GLN A 94 0.21 6.96 -9.16
CA GLN A 94 0.48 7.61 -10.45
C GLN A 94 1.95 7.38 -10.80
N GLY A 95 2.26 7.02 -12.05
CA GLY A 95 3.64 6.74 -12.48
C GLY A 95 4.16 5.34 -12.12
N GLY A 96 3.25 4.45 -11.69
CA GLY A 96 3.50 3.04 -11.44
C GLY A 96 2.22 2.35 -10.98
N ARG A 97 2.35 1.08 -10.61
CA ARG A 97 1.32 0.26 -9.95
C ARG A 97 1.94 -0.55 -8.83
N PHE A 98 1.12 -1.09 -7.93
CA PHE A 98 1.56 -2.13 -7.03
C PHE A 98 1.16 -3.49 -7.61
N ASP A 99 2.08 -4.44 -7.63
CA ASP A 99 1.82 -5.80 -8.09
C ASP A 99 1.69 -6.73 -6.88
N PRO A 100 0.49 -7.27 -6.60
CA PRO A 100 0.27 -8.17 -5.47
C PRO A 100 1.10 -9.45 -5.52
N GLY A 101 1.30 -10.03 -6.71
CA GLY A 101 2.06 -11.26 -6.88
C GLY A 101 3.53 -11.06 -6.56
N LEU A 102 4.10 -9.95 -7.04
CA LEU A 102 5.49 -9.57 -6.72
C LEU A 102 5.65 -8.86 -5.37
N ARG A 103 4.53 -8.50 -4.73
CA ARG A 103 4.46 -7.70 -3.50
C ARG A 103 5.32 -6.43 -3.55
N ALA A 104 5.37 -5.80 -4.72
CA ALA A 104 6.28 -4.69 -4.99
C ALA A 104 5.72 -3.72 -6.04
N LEU A 105 6.24 -2.49 -6.02
CA LEU A 105 6.01 -1.50 -7.06
C LEU A 105 6.49 -2.01 -8.42
N GLN A 106 5.68 -1.77 -9.44
CA GLN A 106 5.91 -2.11 -10.84
C GLN A 106 5.52 -0.93 -11.73
N GLU A 107 5.91 -0.99 -13.00
CA GLU A 107 5.50 -0.02 -14.02
C GLU A 107 3.98 0.04 -14.17
N SER A 108 3.42 1.19 -14.57
CA SER A 108 2.00 1.25 -14.95
C SER A 108 1.74 0.42 -16.20
N GLN A 109 0.52 -0.10 -16.35
CA GLN A 109 0.12 -0.77 -17.59
C GLN A 109 -0.03 0.25 -18.74
N PRO A 110 0.08 -0.19 -20.01
CA PRO A 110 -0.17 0.69 -21.14
C PRO A 110 -1.55 1.37 -21.04
N ARG A 111 -1.55 2.71 -21.11
CA ARG A 111 -2.75 3.57 -21.01
C ARG A 111 -3.39 3.62 -19.62
N GLU A 112 -2.71 3.14 -18.58
CA GLU A 112 -3.12 3.30 -17.18
C GLU A 112 -2.44 4.54 -16.60
N LEU A 113 -3.20 5.62 -16.39
CA LEU A 113 -2.67 6.85 -15.77
C LEU A 113 -2.59 6.74 -14.25
N PHE A 114 -3.55 6.05 -13.66
CA PHE A 114 -3.68 5.84 -12.23
C PHE A 114 -4.06 4.39 -11.97
N SER A 115 -3.39 3.75 -11.03
CA SER A 115 -3.79 2.43 -10.51
C SER A 115 -4.28 2.56 -9.07
N ARG A 116 -5.01 1.57 -8.58
CA ARG A 116 -5.34 1.51 -7.15
C ARG A 116 -4.10 1.14 -6.34
N CYS A 117 -3.92 1.81 -5.20
CA CYS A 117 -3.02 1.35 -4.17
C CYS A 117 -3.75 0.31 -3.29
N PRO A 118 -3.11 -0.81 -2.92
CA PRO A 118 -3.65 -1.73 -1.92
C PRO A 118 -3.93 -1.01 -0.60
N ILE A 119 -4.73 -1.66 0.26
CA ILE A 119 -4.92 -1.20 1.64
C ILE A 119 -3.56 -1.22 2.35
N LEU A 120 -3.23 -0.09 2.98
CA LEU A 120 -2.04 0.06 3.79
C LEU A 120 -2.43 -0.01 5.27
N TRP A 121 -1.82 -0.91 6.02
CA TRP A 121 -1.81 -0.83 7.46
C TRP A 121 -0.65 0.04 7.90
N MET A 122 -0.98 1.24 8.36
CA MET A 122 -0.05 2.14 9.01
C MET A 122 -0.02 1.80 10.49
N ARG A 123 0.86 0.86 10.86
CA ARG A 123 0.97 0.33 12.22
C ARG A 123 1.81 1.28 13.07
N THR A 124 1.25 1.83 14.16
CA THR A 124 2.05 2.65 15.08
C THR A 124 3.05 1.79 15.84
N ARG A 125 4.32 2.19 15.81
CA ARG A 125 5.43 1.51 16.47
C ARG A 125 6.32 2.52 17.19
N HIS A 126 6.94 2.07 18.28
CA HIS A 126 8.07 2.77 18.88
C HIS A 126 9.32 2.46 18.06
N LYS A 127 9.98 3.49 17.53
CA LYS A 127 11.19 3.41 16.69
C LYS A 127 11.13 2.24 15.71
N PRO A 128 10.19 2.27 14.74
CA PRO A 128 10.05 1.17 13.79
C PRO A 128 11.39 0.93 13.07
N GLU A 129 11.86 -0.30 13.12
CA GLU A 129 12.88 -0.77 12.19
C GLU A 129 12.21 -1.06 10.84
N ILE A 130 12.86 -0.68 9.75
CA ILE A 130 12.40 -1.00 8.40
C ILE A 130 12.53 -2.52 8.22
N GLN A 131 11.40 -3.23 8.19
CA GLN A 131 11.36 -4.70 8.12
C GLN A 131 11.36 -5.27 6.69
N TYR A 132 11.51 -4.42 5.67
CA TYR A 132 11.62 -4.89 4.29
C TYR A 132 13.04 -5.43 4.04
N ALA A 133 13.15 -6.73 3.74
CA ALA A 133 14.41 -7.37 3.37
C ALA A 133 14.94 -6.92 2.00
N GLY A 134 14.10 -6.28 1.18
CA GLY A 134 14.41 -5.77 -0.15
C GLY A 134 14.48 -4.24 -0.22
N GLN A 135 14.54 -3.72 -1.43
CA GLN A 135 14.55 -2.28 -1.67
C GLN A 135 13.18 -1.66 -1.39
N VAL A 136 13.18 -0.45 -0.84
CA VAL A 136 11.97 0.36 -0.63
C VAL A 136 12.13 1.69 -1.33
N PHE A 137 11.01 2.27 -1.73
CA PHE A 137 10.95 3.62 -2.27
C PHE A 137 10.05 4.50 -1.38
N ASP A 138 10.60 5.64 -0.95
CA ASP A 138 9.86 6.70 -0.26
C ASP A 138 8.89 7.35 -1.26
N THR A 139 7.67 6.82 -1.30
CA THR A 139 6.66 7.22 -2.27
C THR A 139 5.89 8.42 -1.71
N PRO A 140 6.00 9.62 -2.31
CA PRO A 140 5.35 10.80 -1.77
C PRO A 140 3.83 10.73 -1.93
N LEU A 141 3.10 10.97 -0.85
CA LEU A 141 1.64 11.05 -0.83
C LEU A 141 1.17 12.52 -0.95
N TYR A 142 0.36 12.79 -1.97
CA TYR A 142 -0.28 14.08 -2.18
C TYR A 142 -1.81 13.99 -2.06
N LYS A 143 -2.44 15.14 -1.82
CA LYS A 143 -3.91 15.25 -1.77
C LYS A 143 -4.54 15.20 -3.16
N THR A 144 -3.96 15.93 -4.11
CA THR A 144 -4.49 16.10 -5.47
C THR A 144 -3.43 15.83 -6.54
N SER A 145 -3.87 15.36 -7.72
CA SER A 145 -2.99 15.02 -8.85
C SER A 145 -2.28 16.23 -9.45
N ALA A 146 -2.83 17.45 -9.32
CA ALA A 146 -2.16 18.67 -9.74
C ALA A 146 -0.83 18.93 -9.00
N ARG A 147 -0.62 18.30 -7.83
CA ARG A 147 0.57 18.47 -6.95
C ARG A 147 0.92 19.93 -6.65
N ARG A 148 -0.03 20.84 -6.86
CA ARG A 148 0.09 22.27 -6.60
C ARG A 148 -0.34 22.52 -5.16
N GLY A 149 0.58 23.00 -4.34
CA GLY A 149 0.31 23.43 -2.98
C GLY A 149 1.07 24.71 -2.68
N ILE A 150 0.54 25.51 -1.75
CA ILE A 150 1.26 26.63 -1.16
C ILE A 150 1.74 26.15 0.21
N LEU A 151 2.89 26.64 0.67
CA LEU A 151 3.29 26.43 2.05
C LEU A 151 2.36 27.25 2.95
N SER A 152 1.68 26.58 3.88
CA SER A 152 0.92 27.23 4.94
C SER A 152 1.83 28.12 5.79
N THR A 153 1.25 29.08 6.52
CA THR A 153 1.96 29.91 7.53
C THR A 153 2.66 29.08 8.61
N THR A 154 2.30 27.79 8.73
CA THR A 154 2.93 26.81 9.64
C THR A 154 3.98 25.90 8.96
N GLY A 155 4.35 26.16 7.70
CA GLY A 155 5.33 25.36 6.94
C GLY A 155 4.80 24.05 6.36
N HIS A 156 3.56 23.66 6.67
CA HIS A 156 2.93 22.48 6.08
C HIS A 156 2.47 22.74 4.65
N SER A 157 2.75 21.81 3.74
CA SER A 157 2.24 21.86 2.38
C SER A 157 0.71 21.74 2.39
N THR A 158 0.02 22.56 1.59
CA THR A 158 -1.42 22.35 1.40
C THR A 158 -1.72 21.06 0.64
N ASN A 159 -0.73 20.44 -0.02
CA ASN A 159 -0.94 19.27 -0.87
C ASN A 159 -0.09 18.03 -0.50
N PHE A 160 1.18 18.18 -0.17
CA PHE A 160 2.01 17.06 0.32
C PHE A 160 1.57 16.63 1.72
N VAL A 161 1.46 15.32 1.95
CA VAL A 161 1.03 14.73 3.23
C VAL A 161 2.22 14.12 3.98
N MET A 162 2.87 13.12 3.39
CA MET A 162 4.03 12.41 3.93
C MET A 162 4.62 11.49 2.86
N ASP A 163 5.79 10.92 3.11
CA ASP A 163 6.32 9.81 2.32
C ASP A 163 5.83 8.47 2.90
N ILE A 164 5.52 7.53 2.01
CA ILE A 164 5.12 6.17 2.35
C ILE A 164 6.12 5.21 1.72
N GLN A 165 6.75 4.40 2.56
CA GLN A 165 7.70 3.39 2.13
C GLN A 165 6.96 2.21 1.51
N LEU A 166 7.15 2.02 0.20
CA LEU A 166 6.60 0.90 -0.54
C LEU A 166 7.74 0.00 -1.06
N PRO A 167 7.60 -1.34 -0.98
CA PRO A 167 8.59 -2.26 -1.49
C PRO A 167 8.72 -2.14 -3.02
N CYS A 168 9.95 -2.25 -3.53
CA CYS A 168 10.25 -2.19 -4.96
C CYS A 168 11.48 -3.03 -5.30
N HIS A 169 11.74 -3.22 -6.60
CA HIS A 169 12.91 -3.97 -7.11
C HIS A 169 13.87 -3.09 -7.93
N HIS A 170 13.61 -1.78 -7.98
CA HIS A 170 14.40 -0.82 -8.73
C HIS A 170 14.86 0.32 -7.82
N GLU A 171 16.05 0.83 -8.11
CA GLU A 171 16.65 1.98 -7.42
C GLU A 171 15.71 3.19 -7.40
N PRO A 172 15.74 4.04 -6.35
CA PRO A 172 14.86 5.20 -6.22
C PRO A 172 14.82 6.11 -7.46
N ASP A 173 15.97 6.28 -8.13
CA ASP A 173 16.14 7.03 -9.37
C ASP A 173 15.17 6.62 -10.47
N HIS A 174 14.85 5.33 -10.56
CA HIS A 174 13.90 4.79 -11.53
C HIS A 174 12.50 5.37 -11.30
N TRP A 175 12.04 5.37 -10.04
CA TRP A 175 10.70 5.83 -9.66
C TRP A 175 10.58 7.36 -9.67
N ILE A 176 11.66 8.06 -9.29
CA ILE A 176 11.74 9.53 -9.40
C ILE A 176 11.51 9.97 -10.84
N ARG A 177 12.17 9.34 -11.83
CA ARG A 177 12.00 9.68 -13.25
C ARG A 177 10.61 9.41 -13.80
N ARG A 178 9.88 8.45 -13.22
CA ARG A 178 8.47 8.15 -13.55
C ARG A 178 7.49 9.09 -12.86
N GLY A 179 7.99 9.92 -11.95
CA GLY A 179 7.16 10.77 -11.10
C GLY A 179 6.23 9.95 -10.20
N LEU A 180 6.66 8.75 -9.78
CA LEU A 180 5.86 7.85 -8.95
C LEU A 180 5.37 8.58 -7.69
N CYS A 181 4.08 8.55 -7.42
CA CYS A 181 3.50 9.08 -6.19
C CYS A 181 2.21 8.36 -5.79
N LEU A 182 1.78 8.62 -4.55
CA LEU A 182 0.44 8.32 -4.09
C LEU A 182 -0.44 9.57 -4.12
N LEU A 183 -1.75 9.37 -4.37
CA LEU A 183 -2.77 10.42 -4.39
C LEU A 183 -3.96 10.00 -3.54
N SER A 184 -4.47 10.87 -2.66
CA SER A 184 -5.75 10.62 -1.97
C SER A 184 -6.95 10.80 -2.88
N GLN A 185 -6.85 11.71 -3.85
CA GLN A 185 -7.89 11.99 -4.82
C GLN A 185 -7.27 12.20 -6.20
N VAL A 186 -7.91 11.58 -7.20
CA VAL A 186 -7.67 11.88 -8.61
C VAL A 186 -8.69 12.92 -9.07
N ASP A 187 -8.22 13.94 -9.78
CA ASP A 187 -9.10 14.94 -10.38
C ASP A 187 -9.83 14.26 -11.57
N PHE A 188 -11.11 13.93 -11.40
CA PHE A 188 -11.97 13.59 -12.53
C PHE A 188 -12.34 14.90 -13.23
N VAL A 189 -11.99 15.02 -14.50
CA VAL A 189 -12.51 16.06 -15.40
C VAL A 189 -13.96 15.74 -15.74
#